data_AF-A0A3D6DUP6-F1
#
_entry.id   AF-A0A3D6DUP6-F1
#
_cell.length_a   1.000
_cell.length_b   1.000
_cell.length_c   1.000
_cell.angle_alpha   90.00
_cell.angle_beta   90.00
_cell.angle_gamma   90.00
#
_symmetry.space_group_name_H-M   'P 1'
#
loop_
_entity.id
_entity.type
_entity.pdbx_description
1 polymer ?
#
loop_
_entity_poly.entity_id
_entity_poly.type
_entity_poly.pdbx_seq_one_letter_code
_entity_poly.pdbx_strand_id
1 'polypeptide(L)'
;MLTHLKLNNFKIWRSTGQMPLAPLTLLFGTNSSGKSSLIQSLLLLRQTVNGQDANLDLNLGNADAGDSVTLGQFRDVLCRYGVATEAVKARQIGIEFGWRGGEAGQSGGVFSARYEQGHGGSADLVYLRIGQGRLGFTAQRGSHAAYRLWAADVRRAVGQSPNFKPQRSFTFSDAAAEALGTRAAPVLSVGPALLAELSRIIYLGPVRRLAQRDYLWSGHFPGSIGDDGGRAVDALIASGVAKKEARRRGR
;
A
#
# COMPACT_ATOMS: atom_id res chain seq x y z
N MET A 1 -9.98 6.72 11.55
CA MET A 1 -8.97 7.63 10.98
C MET A 1 -7.56 7.06 11.13
N LEU A 2 -6.78 6.97 10.05
CA LEU A 2 -5.34 6.64 10.06
C LEU A 2 -4.53 7.67 10.86
N THR A 3 -3.55 7.19 11.63
CA THR A 3 -2.74 7.98 12.57
C THR A 3 -1.25 7.94 12.30
N HIS A 4 -0.78 6.89 11.63
CA HIS A 4 0.60 6.80 11.18
C HIS A 4 0.71 5.76 10.07
N LEU A 5 1.79 5.85 9.29
CA LEU A 5 2.20 4.88 8.29
C LEU A 5 3.69 4.56 8.49
N LYS A 6 4.03 3.28 8.40
CA LYS A 6 5.40 2.79 8.44
C LYS A 6 5.59 1.78 7.31
N LEU A 7 6.51 2.07 6.41
CA LEU A 7 6.93 1.19 5.35
C LEU A 7 8.36 0.74 5.60
N ASN A 8 8.64 -0.54 5.34
CA ASN A 8 9.98 -1.10 5.39
C ASN A 8 10.24 -1.85 4.09
N ASN A 9 11.42 -1.62 3.52
CA ASN A 9 11.88 -2.26 2.29
C ASN A 9 10.90 -2.09 1.11
N PHE A 10 10.19 -0.96 1.03
CA PHE A 10 9.14 -0.71 0.05
C PHE A 10 9.56 0.37 -0.95
N LYS A 11 9.74 0.00 -2.22
CA LYS A 11 10.19 0.86 -3.32
C LYS A 11 11.48 1.62 -3.00
N ILE A 12 11.44 2.93 -2.78
CA ILE A 12 12.65 3.69 -2.43
C ILE A 12 12.91 3.70 -0.92
N TRP A 13 11.94 3.32 -0.11
CA TRP A 13 12.00 3.40 1.34
C TRP A 13 12.64 2.14 1.94
N ARG A 14 13.88 2.28 2.45
CA ARG A 14 14.48 1.28 3.35
C ARG A 14 13.65 1.16 4.63
N SER A 15 13.36 2.30 5.24
CA SER A 15 12.35 2.47 6.27
C SER A 15 11.86 3.91 6.23
N THR A 16 10.57 4.13 6.43
CA THR A 16 10.03 5.48 6.68
C THR A 16 10.12 5.87 8.15
N GLY A 17 10.46 4.94 9.03
CA GLY A 17 10.10 5.05 10.45
C GLY A 17 8.58 5.11 10.64
N GLN A 18 8.14 5.43 11.85
CA GLN A 18 6.73 5.68 12.13
C GLN A 18 6.39 7.12 11.68
N MET A 19 5.84 7.29 10.48
CA MET A 19 5.46 8.59 9.95
C MET A 19 4.06 8.96 10.48
N PRO A 20 3.92 9.99 11.33
CA PRO A 20 2.61 10.40 11.84
C PRO A 20 1.72 10.95 10.72
N LEU A 21 0.42 10.68 10.80
CA LEU A 21 -0.61 11.22 9.92
C LEU A 21 -1.58 12.06 10.76
N ALA A 22 -1.72 13.32 10.37
CA ALA A 22 -2.65 14.27 10.96
C ALA A 22 -3.86 14.49 10.02
N PRO A 23 -4.97 15.11 10.49
CA PRO A 23 -6.15 15.40 9.66
C PRO A 23 -5.82 16.07 8.33
N LEU A 24 -4.81 16.92 8.33
CA LEU A 24 -4.16 17.42 7.12
C LEU A 24 -2.68 17.02 7.16
N THR A 25 -2.26 16.25 6.16
CA THR A 25 -0.86 15.84 5.99
C THR A 25 -0.41 16.28 4.59
N LEU A 26 0.64 17.10 4.54
CA LEU A 26 1.23 17.59 3.29
C LEU A 26 2.58 16.91 3.04
N LEU A 27 2.77 16.33 1.85
CA LEU A 27 3.99 15.64 1.46
C LEU A 27 4.82 16.50 0.50
N PHE A 28 5.94 17.03 0.98
CA PHE A 28 6.88 17.84 0.19
C PHE A 28 8.18 17.10 -0.10
N GLY A 29 8.92 17.56 -1.11
CA GLY A 29 10.24 17.05 -1.46
C GLY A 29 10.49 17.01 -2.96
N THR A 30 11.74 16.75 -3.35
CA THR A 30 12.19 16.70 -4.75
C THR A 30 11.52 15.58 -5.55
N ASN A 31 11.60 15.66 -6.88
CA ASN A 31 11.13 14.57 -7.74
C ASN A 31 11.88 13.28 -7.41
N SER A 32 11.17 12.15 -7.48
CA SER A 32 11.70 10.82 -7.12
C SER A 32 12.05 10.62 -5.64
N SER A 33 11.67 11.55 -4.74
CA SER A 33 11.92 11.40 -3.30
C SER A 33 11.05 10.35 -2.57
N GLY A 34 10.17 9.64 -3.28
CA GLY A 34 9.33 8.59 -2.69
C GLY A 34 7.92 9.01 -2.23
N LYS A 35 7.52 10.27 -2.44
CA LYS A 35 6.15 10.76 -2.11
C LYS A 35 5.05 9.89 -2.72
N SER A 36 5.17 9.58 -4.02
CA SER A 36 4.21 8.72 -4.72
C SER A 36 4.19 7.31 -4.14
N SER A 37 5.32 6.79 -3.65
CA SER A 37 5.36 5.47 -3.01
C SER A 37 4.55 5.41 -1.71
N LEU A 38 4.50 6.49 -0.94
CA LEU A 38 3.66 6.59 0.25
C LEU A 38 2.17 6.51 -0.14
N ILE A 39 1.74 7.31 -1.11
CA ILE A 39 0.35 7.30 -1.61
C ILE A 39 0.01 5.92 -2.17
N GLN A 40 0.87 5.36 -3.00
CA GLN A 40 0.68 4.03 -3.62
C GLN A 40 0.53 2.91 -2.58
N SER A 41 1.22 2.98 -1.43
CA SER A 41 1.01 1.99 -0.36
C SER A 41 -0.40 2.04 0.24
N LEU A 42 -1.01 3.22 0.35
CA LEU A 42 -2.38 3.36 0.83
C LEU A 42 -3.39 2.85 -0.22
N LEU A 43 -3.15 3.15 -1.49
CA LEU A 43 -3.96 2.64 -2.60
C LEU A 43 -3.89 1.11 -2.72
N LEU A 44 -2.70 0.55 -2.52
CA LEU A 44 -2.47 -0.89 -2.47
C LEU A 44 -3.32 -1.56 -1.39
N LEU A 45 -3.34 -1.01 -0.17
CA LEU A 45 -4.16 -1.54 0.92
C LEU A 45 -5.65 -1.46 0.59
N ARG A 46 -6.11 -0.30 0.09
CA ARG A 46 -7.50 -0.08 -0.32
C ARG A 46 -7.96 -1.08 -1.38
N GLN A 47 -7.20 -1.25 -2.48
CA GLN A 47 -7.59 -2.16 -3.55
C GLN A 47 -7.51 -3.63 -3.15
N THR A 48 -6.64 -3.97 -2.19
CA THR A 48 -6.61 -5.33 -1.61
C THR A 48 -7.86 -5.61 -0.80
N VAL A 49 -8.32 -4.65 0.02
CA VAL A 49 -9.56 -4.78 0.81
C VAL A 49 -10.79 -4.91 -0.10
N ASN A 50 -10.85 -4.11 -1.15
CA ASN A 50 -11.97 -4.09 -2.09
C ASN A 50 -11.96 -5.25 -3.11
N GLY A 51 -10.87 -6.02 -3.17
CA GLY A 51 -10.76 -7.18 -4.04
C GLY A 51 -11.73 -8.30 -3.66
N GLN A 52 -12.10 -9.13 -4.64
CA GLN A 52 -13.03 -10.24 -4.41
C GLN A 52 -12.32 -11.51 -3.91
N ASP A 53 -11.06 -11.73 -4.30
CA ASP A 53 -10.27 -12.90 -3.92
C ASP A 53 -9.85 -12.84 -2.43
N ALA A 54 -10.31 -13.81 -1.63
CA ALA A 54 -9.98 -13.91 -0.21
C ALA A 54 -8.57 -14.48 0.05
N ASN A 55 -7.99 -15.18 -0.94
CA ASN A 55 -6.69 -15.85 -0.84
C ASN A 55 -5.52 -14.94 -1.24
N LEU A 56 -5.82 -13.83 -1.91
CA LEU A 56 -4.86 -12.82 -2.34
C LEU A 56 -4.45 -11.94 -1.15
N ASP A 57 -3.17 -12.02 -0.77
CA ASP A 57 -2.67 -11.30 0.41
C ASP A 57 -2.42 -9.81 0.13
N LEU A 58 -1.94 -9.47 -1.08
CA LEU A 58 -1.93 -8.09 -1.62
C LEU A 58 -2.29 -8.09 -3.10
N ASN A 59 -3.23 -7.23 -3.48
CA ASN A 59 -3.53 -6.96 -4.87
C ASN A 59 -2.50 -5.96 -5.43
N LEU A 60 -1.47 -6.44 -6.14
CA LEU A 60 -0.45 -5.59 -6.78
C LEU A 60 -0.95 -4.85 -8.02
N GLY A 61 -2.20 -5.07 -8.42
CA GLY A 61 -2.89 -4.31 -9.45
C GLY A 61 -2.88 -4.99 -10.82
N ASN A 62 -4.02 -4.91 -11.49
CA ASN A 62 -4.24 -5.27 -12.87
C ASN A 62 -4.75 -4.04 -13.64
N ALA A 63 -4.05 -3.64 -14.70
CA ALA A 63 -4.39 -2.46 -15.49
C ALA A 63 -5.79 -2.55 -16.12
N ASP A 64 -6.26 -3.76 -16.40
CA ASP A 64 -7.55 -4.00 -17.04
C ASP A 64 -8.71 -4.12 -16.04
N ALA A 65 -8.39 -4.23 -14.74
CA ALA A 65 -9.39 -4.42 -13.67
C ALA A 65 -9.85 -3.10 -13.01
N GLY A 66 -9.36 -1.95 -13.48
CA GLY A 66 -9.68 -0.64 -12.88
C GLY A 66 -9.04 -0.43 -11.51
N ASP A 67 -7.95 -1.14 -11.20
CA ASP A 67 -7.24 -0.99 -9.93
C ASP A 67 -6.64 0.42 -9.77
N SER A 68 -6.63 0.92 -8.54
CA SER A 68 -6.17 2.29 -8.24
C SER A 68 -4.66 2.46 -8.43
N VAL A 69 -3.89 1.36 -8.31
CA VAL A 69 -2.46 1.33 -8.58
C VAL A 69 -2.06 -0.02 -9.19
N THR A 70 -1.20 0.04 -10.22
CA THR A 70 -0.50 -1.13 -10.77
C THR A 70 0.97 -1.06 -10.37
N LEU A 71 1.42 -2.05 -9.61
CA LEU A 71 2.76 -2.13 -9.02
C LEU A 71 3.65 -3.18 -9.66
N GLY A 72 3.12 -3.98 -10.59
CA GLY A 72 3.86 -5.06 -11.23
C GLY A 72 3.94 -6.29 -10.34
N GLN A 73 5.11 -6.91 -10.28
CA GLN A 73 5.37 -8.09 -9.43
C GLN A 73 5.93 -7.68 -8.07
N PHE A 74 5.95 -8.61 -7.12
CA PHE A 74 6.47 -8.36 -5.77
C PHE A 74 7.91 -7.82 -5.77
N ARG A 75 8.75 -8.29 -6.70
CA ARG A 75 10.13 -7.78 -6.83
C ARG A 75 10.20 -6.30 -7.18
N ASP A 76 9.18 -5.75 -7.84
CA ASP A 76 9.12 -4.36 -8.28
C ASP A 76 8.71 -3.42 -7.13
N VAL A 77 8.12 -3.97 -6.06
CA VAL A 77 7.83 -3.23 -4.82
C VAL A 77 8.92 -3.36 -3.77
N LEU A 78 9.87 -4.28 -3.91
CA LEU A 78 11.02 -4.41 -3.00
C LEU A 78 11.96 -3.21 -3.15
N CYS A 79 12.57 -2.77 -2.04
CA CYS A 79 13.58 -1.73 -2.10
C CYS A 79 14.89 -2.27 -2.68
N ARG A 80 15.35 -1.67 -3.79
CA ARG A 80 16.61 -2.04 -4.46
C ARG A 80 17.82 -1.94 -3.52
N TYR A 81 17.77 -1.00 -2.58
CA TYR A 81 18.81 -0.80 -1.58
C TYR A 81 18.37 -1.23 -0.19
N GLY A 82 17.32 -2.04 -0.09
CA GLY A 82 16.84 -2.60 1.16
C GLY A 82 17.89 -3.47 1.82
N VAL A 83 18.04 -3.32 3.13
CA VAL A 83 18.85 -4.20 3.95
C VAL A 83 17.94 -4.92 4.93
N ALA A 84 18.34 -6.12 5.34
CA ALA A 84 17.66 -6.78 6.44
C ALA A 84 17.73 -5.88 7.69
N THR A 85 16.59 -5.74 8.35
CA THR A 85 16.47 -5.08 9.64
C THR A 85 16.01 -6.11 10.67
N GLU A 86 16.07 -5.79 11.96
CA GLU A 86 15.48 -6.63 13.01
C GLU A 86 13.99 -6.89 12.76
N ALA A 87 13.29 -5.94 12.13
CA ALA A 87 11.87 -6.06 11.84
C ALA A 87 11.58 -6.81 10.52
N VAL A 88 12.41 -6.68 9.49
CA VAL A 88 12.07 -7.16 8.14
C VAL A 88 13.29 -7.76 7.46
N LYS A 89 13.16 -9.00 6.94
CA LYS A 89 14.24 -9.67 6.19
C LYS A 89 14.46 -9.00 4.83
N ALA A 90 15.65 -9.18 4.24
CA ALA A 90 16.01 -8.54 2.97
C ALA A 90 15.04 -8.80 1.80
N ARG A 91 14.36 -9.95 1.79
CA ARG A 91 13.38 -10.34 0.75
C ARG A 91 11.93 -10.05 1.14
N GLN A 92 11.72 -9.32 2.24
CA GLN A 92 10.39 -9.01 2.76
C GLN A 92 10.11 -7.52 2.65
N ILE A 93 8.86 -7.15 2.43
CA ILE A 93 8.37 -5.79 2.66
C ILE A 93 7.57 -5.77 3.97
N GLY A 94 7.57 -4.64 4.65
CA GLY A 94 6.75 -4.41 5.83
C GLY A 94 5.82 -3.21 5.62
N ILE A 95 4.55 -3.37 5.94
CA ILE A 95 3.55 -2.30 5.91
C ILE A 95 2.88 -2.28 7.28
N GLU A 96 2.92 -1.13 7.93
CA GLU A 96 2.32 -0.91 9.23
C GLU A 96 1.59 0.42 9.25
N PHE A 97 0.43 0.46 9.88
CA PHE A 97 -0.30 1.69 10.13
C PHE A 97 -1.16 1.53 11.37
N GLY A 98 -1.41 2.66 12.04
CA GLY A 98 -2.36 2.71 13.14
C GLY A 98 -3.60 3.50 12.73
N TRP A 99 -4.73 3.18 13.34
CA TRP A 99 -5.97 3.94 13.19
C TRP A 99 -6.62 4.19 14.54
N ARG A 100 -7.48 5.19 14.58
CA ARG A 100 -8.43 5.46 15.66
C ARG A 100 -9.83 5.16 15.14
N GLY A 101 -10.69 4.56 15.95
CA GLY A 101 -12.11 4.44 15.61
C GLY A 101 -12.77 5.82 15.58
N GLY A 102 -13.73 5.99 14.66
CA GLY A 102 -14.37 7.27 14.41
C GLY A 102 -15.56 7.58 15.31
N GLU A 103 -16.30 6.56 15.76
CA GLU A 103 -17.53 6.69 16.55
C GLU A 103 -17.45 5.90 17.86
N ALA A 104 -18.25 6.31 18.85
CA ALA A 104 -18.33 5.69 20.17
C ALA A 104 -18.52 4.17 20.07
N GLY A 105 -17.51 3.40 20.50
CA GLY A 105 -17.50 1.94 20.46
C GLY A 105 -16.58 1.32 19.40
N GLN A 106 -16.07 2.10 18.42
CA GLN A 106 -15.04 1.60 17.51
C GLN A 106 -13.65 1.75 18.14
N SER A 107 -13.05 0.60 18.42
CA SER A 107 -11.67 0.48 18.85
C SER A 107 -10.73 0.83 17.68
N GLY A 108 -9.82 1.78 17.89
CA GLY A 108 -8.64 1.97 17.03
C GLY A 108 -7.73 0.73 17.01
N GLY A 109 -6.52 0.83 16.48
CA GLY A 109 -5.59 -0.29 16.51
C GLY A 109 -4.33 -0.04 15.71
N VAL A 110 -3.50 -1.08 15.66
CA VAL A 110 -2.32 -1.16 14.81
C VAL A 110 -2.42 -2.40 13.96
N PHE A 111 -2.17 -2.21 12.66
CA PHE A 111 -1.98 -3.24 11.67
C PHE A 111 -0.49 -3.25 11.32
N SER A 112 0.14 -4.41 11.34
CA SER A 112 1.53 -4.60 10.93
C SER A 112 1.64 -5.92 10.19
N ALA A 113 1.87 -5.86 8.89
CA ALA A 113 2.02 -7.03 8.04
C ALA A 113 3.38 -7.04 7.35
N ARG A 114 3.88 -8.24 7.11
CA ARG A 114 5.08 -8.46 6.30
C ARG A 114 4.75 -9.46 5.23
N TYR A 115 5.34 -9.23 4.06
CA TYR A 115 5.08 -10.01 2.86
C TYR A 115 6.40 -10.43 2.24
N GLU A 116 6.41 -11.56 1.55
CA GLU A 116 7.52 -11.99 0.71
C GLU A 116 7.03 -12.45 -0.66
N GLN A 117 7.97 -12.67 -1.57
CA GLN A 117 7.64 -13.13 -2.92
C GLN A 117 7.04 -14.54 -2.86
N GLY A 118 5.80 -14.67 -3.34
CA GLY A 118 5.14 -15.94 -3.57
C GLY A 118 5.27 -16.43 -5.01
N HIS A 119 4.41 -17.38 -5.37
CA HIS A 119 4.40 -17.95 -6.71
C HIS A 119 3.92 -16.92 -7.75
N GLY A 120 4.43 -17.01 -8.98
CA GLY A 120 4.07 -16.07 -10.06
C GLY A 120 4.47 -14.61 -9.81
N GLY A 121 5.23 -14.32 -8.74
CA GLY A 121 5.55 -12.95 -8.34
C GLY A 121 4.47 -12.29 -7.48
N SER A 122 3.56 -13.07 -6.89
CA SER A 122 2.60 -12.59 -5.87
C SER A 122 3.31 -12.07 -4.63
N ALA A 123 2.57 -11.29 -3.83
CA ALA A 123 2.96 -11.03 -2.46
C ALA A 123 2.25 -12.05 -1.56
N ASP A 124 3.01 -12.83 -0.81
CA ASP A 124 2.47 -13.75 0.17
C ASP A 124 2.69 -13.22 1.58
N LEU A 125 1.69 -13.34 2.43
CA LEU A 125 1.78 -12.95 3.83
C LEU A 125 2.73 -13.88 4.59
N VAL A 126 3.58 -13.31 5.44
CA VAL A 126 4.49 -14.08 6.32
C VAL A 126 4.33 -13.75 7.79
N TYR A 127 3.82 -12.56 8.08
CA TYR A 127 3.59 -12.08 9.42
C TYR A 127 2.44 -11.10 9.37
N LEU A 128 1.54 -11.23 10.33
CA LEU A 128 0.45 -10.29 10.57
C LEU A 128 0.32 -10.05 12.05
N ARG A 129 0.19 -8.79 12.45
CA ARG A 129 -0.30 -8.37 13.75
C ARG A 129 -1.40 -7.35 13.59
N ILE A 130 -2.54 -7.62 14.25
CA ILE A 130 -3.71 -6.74 14.29
C ILE A 130 -4.18 -6.63 15.74
N GLY A 131 -4.46 -5.41 16.21
CA GLY A 131 -5.06 -5.20 17.53
C GLY A 131 -4.68 -3.86 18.19
N GLN A 132 -5.11 -3.70 19.44
CA GLN A 132 -4.83 -2.56 20.30
C GLN A 132 -3.90 -2.92 21.46
N GLY A 133 -2.70 -2.33 21.51
CA GLY A 133 -1.79 -2.52 22.65
C GLY A 133 -1.57 -4.01 22.98
N ARG A 134 -2.02 -4.43 24.17
CA ARG A 134 -1.95 -5.83 24.66
C ARG A 134 -3.14 -6.71 24.23
N LEU A 135 -4.13 -6.16 23.54
CA LEU A 135 -5.29 -6.86 23.01
C LEU A 135 -5.13 -6.98 21.50
N GLY A 136 -4.58 -8.08 21.04
CA GLY A 136 -4.35 -8.29 19.62
C GLY A 136 -3.95 -9.69 19.30
N PHE A 137 -3.70 -9.90 18.03
CA PHE A 137 -3.39 -11.19 17.46
C PHE A 137 -2.14 -11.10 16.62
N THR A 138 -1.40 -12.19 16.59
CA THR A 138 -0.26 -12.34 15.70
C THR A 138 -0.37 -13.68 14.99
N ALA A 139 -0.25 -13.67 13.68
CA ALA A 139 -0.06 -14.86 12.85
C ALA A 139 1.30 -14.77 12.19
N GLN A 140 2.11 -15.83 12.28
CA GLN A 140 3.42 -15.89 11.64
C GLN A 140 3.56 -17.19 10.88
N ARG A 141 3.93 -17.08 9.60
CA ARG A 141 4.20 -18.23 8.74
C ARG A 141 5.48 -18.93 9.19
N GLY A 142 5.36 -20.20 9.51
CA GLY A 142 6.46 -21.12 9.82
C GLY A 142 6.84 -21.98 8.62
N SER A 143 7.42 -23.15 8.90
CA SER A 143 7.71 -24.17 7.89
C SER A 143 6.40 -24.75 7.29
N HIS A 144 6.48 -25.23 6.05
CA HIS A 144 5.38 -25.88 5.33
C HIS A 144 4.09 -25.04 5.22
N ALA A 145 4.24 -23.71 5.10
CA ALA A 145 3.12 -22.75 4.99
C ALA A 145 2.14 -22.73 6.18
N ALA A 146 2.46 -23.40 7.29
CA ALA A 146 1.64 -23.38 8.49
C ALA A 146 1.83 -22.06 9.25
N TYR A 147 0.74 -21.46 9.71
CA TYR A 147 0.78 -20.26 10.53
C TYR A 147 0.74 -20.64 12.00
N ARG A 148 1.69 -20.10 12.77
CA ARG A 148 1.64 -20.10 14.23
C ARG A 148 0.83 -18.90 14.71
N LEU A 149 0.07 -19.12 15.76
CA LEU A 149 -0.91 -18.17 16.28
C LEU A 149 -0.55 -17.70 17.68
N TRP A 150 -0.66 -16.41 17.96
CA TRP A 150 -0.54 -15.86 19.31
C TRP A 150 -1.68 -14.89 19.59
N ALA A 151 -2.28 -15.03 20.78
CA ALA A 151 -3.03 -13.96 21.41
C ALA A 151 -2.03 -13.06 22.16
N ALA A 152 -2.27 -11.75 22.17
CA ALA A 152 -1.30 -10.76 22.67
C ALA A 152 -1.01 -10.86 24.19
N ASP A 153 -1.85 -11.57 24.94
CA ASP A 153 -1.67 -11.86 26.37
C ASP A 153 -0.86 -13.15 26.63
N VAL A 154 -0.53 -13.94 25.61
CA VAL A 154 0.08 -15.27 25.77
C VAL A 154 1.49 -15.32 25.19
N ARG A 155 2.45 -15.81 25.99
CA ARG A 155 3.86 -15.99 25.56
C ARG A 155 4.05 -17.19 24.62
N ARG A 156 3.22 -18.22 24.74
CA ARG A 156 3.24 -19.42 23.89
C ARG A 156 2.23 -19.31 22.75
N ALA A 157 2.56 -19.93 21.62
CA ALA A 157 1.62 -20.01 20.51
C ALA A 157 0.37 -20.82 20.93
N VAL A 158 -0.80 -20.35 20.54
CA VAL A 158 -2.09 -21.01 20.74
C VAL A 158 -2.17 -22.29 19.90
N GLY A 159 -1.54 -22.27 18.72
CA GLY A 159 -1.39 -23.45 17.87
C GLY A 159 -0.61 -23.17 16.60
N GLN A 160 -0.50 -24.18 15.74
CA GLN A 160 0.09 -24.09 14.41
C GLN A 160 -0.76 -24.86 13.40
N SER A 161 -1.21 -24.19 12.33
CA SER A 161 -1.97 -24.82 11.25
C SER A 161 -1.88 -24.00 9.96
N PRO A 162 -1.84 -24.62 8.76
CA PRO A 162 -2.03 -23.91 7.49
C PRO A 162 -3.35 -23.13 7.44
N ASN A 163 -4.40 -23.65 8.09
CA ASN A 163 -5.72 -23.02 8.11
C ASN A 163 -5.77 -21.75 8.97
N PHE A 164 -4.70 -21.45 9.72
CA PHE A 164 -4.58 -20.18 10.44
C PHE A 164 -4.09 -19.02 9.56
N LYS A 165 -3.94 -19.24 8.24
CA LYS A 165 -3.64 -18.18 7.28
C LYS A 165 -4.72 -17.07 7.36
N PRO A 166 -4.35 -15.82 7.64
CA PRO A 166 -5.28 -14.68 7.58
C PRO A 166 -5.88 -14.52 6.18
N GLN A 167 -7.15 -14.10 6.12
CA GLN A 167 -7.82 -13.82 4.86
C GLN A 167 -7.54 -12.37 4.43
N ARG A 168 -7.21 -12.17 3.14
CA ARG A 168 -6.82 -10.88 2.54
C ARG A 168 -5.74 -10.10 3.31
N SER A 169 -4.99 -10.75 4.18
CA SER A 169 -4.13 -10.12 5.20
C SER A 169 -4.81 -9.26 6.27
N PHE A 170 -6.14 -9.06 6.26
CA PHE A 170 -6.82 -8.11 7.15
C PHE A 170 -7.80 -8.75 8.13
N THR A 171 -8.22 -10.00 7.88
CA THR A 171 -9.21 -10.70 8.70
C THR A 171 -8.72 -12.06 9.18
N PHE A 172 -9.38 -12.55 10.22
CA PHE A 172 -9.16 -13.88 10.79
C PHE A 172 -9.67 -14.94 9.82
N SER A 173 -8.99 -16.08 9.75
CA SER A 173 -9.64 -17.29 9.27
C SER A 173 -10.53 -17.88 10.37
N ASP A 174 -11.56 -18.60 9.96
CA ASP A 174 -12.49 -19.25 10.90
C ASP A 174 -11.75 -20.19 11.85
N ALA A 175 -10.80 -20.97 11.33
CA ALA A 175 -9.96 -21.86 12.14
C ALA A 175 -9.09 -21.09 13.16
N ALA A 176 -8.58 -19.91 12.82
CA ALA A 176 -7.83 -19.09 13.76
C ALA A 176 -8.73 -18.52 14.86
N ALA A 177 -9.95 -18.09 14.49
CA ALA A 177 -10.93 -17.59 15.46
C ALA A 177 -11.36 -18.70 16.43
N GLU A 178 -11.64 -19.91 15.93
CA GLU A 178 -11.99 -21.08 16.73
C GLU A 178 -10.86 -21.46 17.69
N ALA A 179 -9.61 -21.53 17.20
CA ALA A 179 -8.46 -21.84 18.02
C ALA A 179 -8.20 -20.81 19.15
N LEU A 180 -8.56 -19.55 18.93
CA LEU A 180 -8.48 -18.49 19.94
C LEU A 180 -9.62 -18.56 20.98
N GLY A 181 -10.74 -19.20 20.64
CA GLY A 181 -11.90 -19.36 21.53
C GLY A 181 -12.39 -18.03 22.09
N THR A 182 -12.57 -17.95 23.41
CA THR A 182 -13.03 -16.72 24.10
C THR A 182 -12.06 -15.54 23.96
N ARG A 183 -10.77 -15.81 23.69
CA ARG A 183 -9.77 -14.76 23.44
C ARG A 183 -9.92 -14.09 22.08
N ALA A 184 -10.70 -14.67 21.17
CA ALA A 184 -10.97 -14.08 19.86
C ALA A 184 -11.85 -12.84 19.96
N ALA A 185 -12.75 -12.76 20.95
CA ALA A 185 -13.82 -11.76 21.00
C ALA A 185 -13.35 -10.29 20.88
N PRO A 186 -12.32 -9.83 21.62
CA PRO A 186 -11.81 -8.45 21.45
C PRO A 186 -11.22 -8.22 20.07
N VAL A 187 -10.63 -9.26 19.48
CA VAL A 187 -9.85 -9.18 18.25
C VAL A 187 -10.73 -9.29 17.00
N LEU A 188 -11.82 -10.07 17.06
CA LEU A 188 -12.80 -10.21 15.98
C LEU A 188 -13.47 -8.88 15.65
N SER A 189 -13.63 -7.97 16.63
CA SER A 189 -14.14 -6.62 16.39
C SER A 189 -13.18 -5.73 15.57
N VAL A 190 -11.87 -6.02 15.63
CA VAL A 190 -10.82 -5.19 15.03
C VAL A 190 -10.77 -5.36 13.51
N GLY A 191 -11.03 -6.57 13.00
CA GLY A 191 -11.02 -6.87 11.56
C GLY A 191 -12.03 -6.03 10.77
N PRO A 192 -13.33 -6.07 11.10
CA PRO A 192 -14.34 -5.24 10.45
C PRO A 192 -14.07 -3.74 10.59
N ALA A 193 -13.60 -3.28 11.76
CA ALA A 193 -13.23 -1.87 11.97
C ALA A 193 -12.07 -1.43 11.07
N LEU A 194 -11.07 -2.29 10.88
CA LEU A 194 -9.95 -2.08 9.98
C LEU A 194 -10.40 -2.00 8.51
N LEU A 195 -11.25 -2.93 8.08
CA LEU A 195 -11.80 -2.92 6.72
C LEU A 195 -12.63 -1.66 6.46
N ALA A 196 -13.46 -1.26 7.43
CA ALA A 196 -14.25 -0.03 7.37
C ALA A 196 -13.38 1.24 7.33
N GLU A 197 -12.21 1.22 7.98
CA GLU A 197 -11.26 2.33 7.91
C GLU A 197 -10.58 2.41 6.54
N LEU A 198 -10.13 1.27 6.00
CA LEU A 198 -9.45 1.23 4.70
C LEU A 198 -10.40 1.55 3.54
N SER A 199 -11.69 1.22 3.66
CA SER A 199 -12.70 1.57 2.65
C SER A 199 -13.01 3.08 2.60
N ARG A 200 -12.72 3.83 3.67
CA ARG A 200 -12.85 5.30 3.72
C ARG A 200 -11.74 6.04 2.97
N ILE A 201 -10.71 5.34 2.48
CA ILE A 201 -9.67 5.97 1.66
C ILE A 201 -10.30 6.36 0.31
N ILE A 202 -10.37 7.67 0.05
CA ILE A 202 -10.80 8.24 -1.23
C ILE A 202 -9.57 8.75 -1.97
N TYR A 203 -9.39 8.29 -3.21
CA TYR A 203 -8.32 8.77 -4.08
C TYR A 203 -8.89 9.66 -5.16
N LEU A 204 -8.51 10.94 -5.13
CA LEU A 204 -8.97 11.94 -6.09
C LEU A 204 -8.21 11.90 -7.43
N GLY A 205 -7.22 11.02 -7.55
CA GLY A 205 -6.38 10.95 -8.74
C GLY A 205 -5.32 12.06 -8.81
N PRO A 206 -4.44 12.01 -9.82
CA PRO A 206 -3.58 13.14 -10.14
C PRO A 206 -4.45 14.27 -10.69
N VAL A 207 -4.32 15.47 -10.13
CA VAL A 207 -4.96 16.69 -10.67
C VAL A 207 -4.32 17.10 -12.01
N ARG A 208 -3.14 16.56 -12.31
CA ARG A 208 -2.43 16.76 -13.58
C ARG A 208 -2.68 15.60 -14.55
N ARG A 209 -2.63 15.90 -15.85
CA ARG A 209 -2.62 14.87 -16.89
C ARG A 209 -1.34 14.04 -16.82
N LEU A 210 -1.46 12.71 -16.86
CA LEU A 210 -0.29 11.82 -16.93
C LEU A 210 0.36 11.90 -18.31
N ALA A 211 1.66 11.58 -18.35
CA ALA A 211 2.38 11.50 -19.61
C ALA A 211 1.79 10.39 -20.50
N GLN A 212 1.58 10.69 -21.77
CA GLN A 212 1.07 9.77 -22.78
C GLN A 212 2.21 9.34 -23.70
N ARG A 213 2.07 8.19 -24.37
CA ARG A 213 3.04 7.77 -25.39
C ARG A 213 2.88 8.60 -26.66
N ASP A 214 1.64 8.89 -27.01
CA ASP A 214 1.27 9.60 -28.22
C ASP A 214 0.61 10.94 -27.84
N TYR A 215 1.04 11.99 -28.51
CA TYR A 215 0.49 13.33 -28.36
C TYR A 215 0.04 13.85 -29.72
N LEU A 216 -1.23 14.23 -29.83
CA LEU A 216 -1.76 14.84 -31.03
C LEU A 216 -1.48 16.35 -31.00
N TRP A 217 -0.61 16.82 -31.90
CA TRP A 217 -0.30 18.24 -32.03
C TRP A 217 -0.91 18.83 -33.30
N SER A 218 -1.66 19.93 -33.16
CA SER A 218 -2.36 20.60 -34.28
C SER A 218 -1.48 21.54 -35.11
N GLY A 219 -0.18 21.61 -34.85
CA GLY A 219 0.76 22.47 -35.58
C GLY A 219 0.81 23.93 -35.10
N HIS A 220 0.02 24.30 -34.10
CA HIS A 220 -0.08 25.68 -33.61
C HIS A 220 0.44 25.84 -32.19
N PHE A 221 0.77 27.07 -31.80
CA PHE A 221 1.07 27.40 -30.42
C PHE A 221 -0.21 27.31 -29.56
N PRO A 222 -0.19 26.60 -28.43
CA PRO A 222 -1.32 26.62 -27.53
C PRO A 222 -1.40 28.00 -26.83
N GLY A 223 -2.59 28.60 -26.78
CA GLY A 223 -2.81 29.87 -26.08
C GLY A 223 -2.68 29.77 -24.54
N SER A 224 -2.84 28.57 -24.00
CA SER A 224 -2.58 28.24 -22.59
C SER A 224 -2.19 26.76 -22.49
N ILE A 225 -1.41 26.42 -21.46
CA ILE A 225 -1.06 25.03 -21.12
C ILE A 225 -2.26 24.30 -20.49
N GLY A 226 -3.22 25.03 -19.93
CA GLY A 226 -4.34 24.49 -19.14
C GLY A 226 -3.94 24.20 -17.69
N ASP A 227 -4.91 24.26 -16.78
CA ASP A 227 -4.69 24.08 -15.32
C ASP A 227 -4.18 22.68 -14.96
N ASP A 228 -4.47 21.68 -15.81
CA ASP A 228 -4.06 20.29 -15.68
C ASP A 228 -2.73 19.95 -16.38
N GLY A 229 -2.13 20.93 -17.07
CA GLY A 229 -0.93 20.72 -17.88
C GLY A 229 -1.17 20.07 -19.24
N GLY A 230 -2.43 19.89 -19.67
CA GLY A 230 -2.80 19.05 -20.80
C GLY A 230 -2.17 19.44 -22.15
N ARG A 231 -1.80 20.72 -22.34
CA ARG A 231 -1.15 21.23 -23.56
C ARG A 231 0.34 21.53 -23.39
N ALA A 232 0.98 21.02 -22.35
CA ALA A 232 2.40 21.25 -22.10
C ALA A 232 3.29 20.72 -23.26
N VAL A 233 2.94 19.57 -23.84
CA VAL A 233 3.70 19.00 -24.98
C VAL A 233 3.54 19.86 -26.24
N ASP A 234 2.32 20.34 -26.54
CA ASP A 234 2.07 21.25 -27.65
C ASP A 234 2.93 22.51 -27.54
N ALA A 235 3.03 23.09 -26.33
CA ALA A 235 3.83 24.28 -26.07
C ALA A 235 5.32 24.03 -26.31
N LEU A 236 5.83 22.87 -25.88
CA LEU A 236 7.23 22.47 -26.10
C LEU A 236 7.53 22.26 -27.60
N ILE A 237 6.65 21.56 -28.33
CA ILE A 237 6.84 21.32 -29.76
C ILE A 237 6.77 22.62 -30.55
N ALA A 238 5.75 23.46 -30.29
CA ALA A 238 5.59 24.74 -30.97
C ALA A 238 6.79 25.67 -30.75
N SER A 239 7.31 25.72 -29.52
CA SER A 239 8.55 26.44 -29.19
C SER A 239 9.76 25.91 -29.95
N GLY A 240 9.91 24.58 -30.03
CA GLY A 240 10.97 23.93 -30.81
C GLY A 240 10.92 24.26 -32.30
N VAL A 241 9.72 24.26 -32.89
CA VAL A 241 9.50 24.61 -34.30
C VAL A 241 9.80 26.08 -34.57
N ALA A 242 9.28 26.99 -33.76
CA ALA A 242 9.56 28.42 -33.88
C ALA A 242 11.08 28.72 -33.79
N LYS A 243 11.79 28.05 -32.86
CA LYS A 243 13.25 28.17 -32.75
C LYS A 243 13.98 27.68 -34.01
N LYS A 244 13.50 26.60 -34.64
CA LYS A 244 14.07 26.06 -35.88
C LYS A 244 13.83 27.01 -37.06
N GLU A 245 12.65 27.61 -37.15
CA GLU A 245 12.34 28.61 -38.17
C GLU A 245 13.16 29.88 -38.01
N ALA A 246 13.28 30.40 -36.80
CA ALA A 246 14.11 31.57 -36.52
C ALA A 246 15.58 31.35 -36.95
N ARG A 247 16.11 30.15 -36.70
CA ARG A 247 17.46 29.75 -37.17
C ARG A 247 17.59 29.65 -38.69
N ARG A 248 16.50 29.33 -39.40
CA ARG A 248 16.49 29.27 -40.87
C ARG A 248 16.39 30.66 -41.51
N ARG A 249 15.69 31.61 -40.87
CA ARG A 249 15.52 32.99 -41.37
C ARG A 249 16.73 33.88 -41.09
N GLY A 250 17.56 33.52 -40.10
CA GLY A 250 18.82 34.21 -39.76
C GLY A 250 20.06 33.63 -40.45
N ARG A 251 19.90 32.75 -41.43
CA ARG A 251 20.92 32.27 -42.38
C ARG A 251 20.54 32.74 -43.77
#